data_AF-A0AAW0EXY0-F1
#
_entry.id   AF-A0AAW0EXY0-F1
#
_cell.length_a   1.000
_cell.length_b   1.000
_cell.length_c   1.000
_cell.angle_alpha   90.00
_cell.angle_beta   90.00
_cell.angle_gamma   90.00
#
_symmetry.space_group_name_H-M   'P 1'
#
loop_
_entity.id
_entity.type
_entity.pdbx_description
1 polymer ?
#
loop_
_entity_poly.entity_id
_entity_poly.type
_entity_poly.pdbx_seq_one_letter_code
_entity_poly.pdbx_strand_id
1 'polypeptide(L)'
;MFGGGEEYFQDPPEIDRDTLTRYATFCSRLRALEKPGKKTIAEAATLAREVGDTLLDYELVVGALFRHIKTWTGQKQLACWYVLDKLCKEDRDKYGYTAGKYILEVGRDYIPYEDGELAGKYESLVEHWENVFPRHVVDALWIAKKERLWAVEHPNDVAQQQLAEEEEWAREEVAMQDEDGLNDFGQPCIDYLQGHCSWGDSCRLYHPPGEEGSLPAECRMGDWKCSACGVINRHFRRRCSNCVREKPQYKKGRVPSAEDKLLCSPDPAVTAAFQRQFGYNPYVPAEATAHFKLRLEGVSADEYREERAAAYRVRILGKAPTNPTEVRCKATKHFPDIDMEPDEDFEVGADGLVAKRQRTESLVPANTSANSAIALFAQLVMERGILDPTVPQLFSELSRYIRQAAGDPTMELNETQAEVLLSACMLGFTAWNANKGAVPFVAVFFKAIRHHEDKIGLSSEQAEQLESMANMFLA
;
A
#
# COMPACT_ATOMS: atom_id res chain seq x y z
N MET A 1 1.72 -14.72 -1.20
CA MET A 1 1.58 -13.46 -1.95
C MET A 1 0.96 -12.46 -1.00
N PHE A 2 1.65 -11.36 -0.75
CA PHE A 2 1.18 -10.28 0.10
C PHE A 2 0.20 -9.42 -0.70
N GLY A 3 -1.07 -9.43 -0.33
CA GLY A 3 -2.11 -8.56 -0.90
C GLY A 3 -1.99 -7.17 -0.29
N GLY A 4 -1.40 -6.25 -1.05
CA GLY A 4 -1.43 -4.83 -0.73
C GLY A 4 -2.87 -4.34 -0.82
N GLY A 5 -3.32 -3.57 0.18
CA GLY A 5 -4.71 -3.16 0.37
C GLY A 5 -5.37 -2.29 -0.73
N GLU A 6 -4.87 -2.31 -1.96
CA GLU A 6 -5.55 -1.78 -3.14
C GLU A 6 -6.81 -2.59 -3.50
N GLU A 7 -6.92 -3.84 -3.04
CA GLU A 7 -8.10 -4.71 -3.21
C GLU A 7 -9.37 -4.16 -2.50
N TYR A 8 -9.21 -3.23 -1.55
CA TYR A 8 -10.30 -2.73 -0.70
C TYR A 8 -11.00 -1.46 -1.23
N PHE A 9 -10.54 -0.92 -2.36
CA PHE A 9 -11.15 0.23 -3.06
C PHE A 9 -11.81 -0.16 -4.38
N GLN A 10 -11.98 -1.46 -4.65
CA GLN A 10 -12.76 -1.91 -5.79
C GLN A 10 -14.23 -1.75 -5.47
N ASP A 11 -14.98 -1.13 -6.39
CA ASP A 11 -16.43 -1.14 -6.35
C ASP A 11 -16.91 -2.59 -6.17
N PRO A 12 -17.89 -2.85 -5.29
CA PRO A 12 -18.38 -4.20 -5.10
C PRO A 12 -18.77 -4.78 -6.45
N PRO A 13 -18.38 -6.04 -6.76
CA PRO A 13 -18.63 -6.63 -8.06
C PRO A 13 -20.12 -6.55 -8.39
N GLU A 14 -20.45 -6.03 -9.58
CA GLU A 14 -21.84 -5.90 -10.01
C GLU A 14 -22.46 -7.30 -10.12
N ILE A 15 -23.41 -7.59 -9.22
CA ILE A 15 -24.19 -8.83 -9.29
C ILE A 15 -25.43 -8.55 -10.13
N ASP A 16 -25.62 -9.32 -11.20
CA ASP A 16 -26.79 -9.17 -12.04
C ASP A 16 -28.08 -9.53 -11.29
N ARG A 17 -29.18 -8.92 -11.74
CA ARG A 17 -30.50 -9.07 -11.11
C ARG A 17 -31.03 -10.50 -11.12
N ASP A 18 -30.67 -11.29 -12.14
CA ASP A 18 -31.16 -12.66 -12.26
C ASP A 18 -30.46 -13.57 -11.26
N THR A 19 -29.14 -13.41 -11.08
CA THR A 19 -28.36 -14.08 -10.03
C THR A 19 -28.90 -13.76 -8.64
N LEU A 20 -29.20 -12.50 -8.33
CA LEU A 20 -29.84 -12.12 -7.06
C LEU A 20 -31.22 -12.75 -6.88
N THR A 21 -32.00 -12.89 -7.96
CA THR A 21 -33.32 -13.52 -7.91
C THR A 21 -33.24 -15.02 -7.66
N ARG A 22 -32.29 -15.72 -8.30
CA ARG A 22 -32.02 -17.15 -8.06
C ARG A 22 -31.47 -17.37 -6.65
N TYR A 23 -30.56 -16.51 -6.20
CA TYR A 23 -30.04 -16.50 -4.82
C TYR A 23 -31.14 -16.28 -3.77
N ALA A 24 -32.06 -15.34 -4.00
CA ALA A 24 -33.20 -15.12 -3.12
C ALA A 24 -34.12 -16.36 -3.03
N THR A 25 -34.34 -17.05 -4.16
CA THR A 25 -35.10 -18.31 -4.21
C THR A 25 -34.41 -19.40 -3.39
N PHE A 26 -33.10 -19.57 -3.55
CA PHE A 26 -32.31 -20.49 -2.72
C PHE A 26 -32.43 -20.16 -1.23
N CYS A 27 -32.26 -18.89 -0.85
CA CYS A 27 -32.36 -18.46 0.55
C CYS A 27 -33.77 -18.69 1.13
N SER A 28 -34.82 -18.47 0.32
CA SER A 28 -36.19 -18.78 0.72
C SER A 28 -36.38 -20.28 0.98
N ARG A 29 -35.83 -21.13 0.11
CA ARG A 29 -35.86 -22.59 0.31
C ARG A 29 -35.10 -23.01 1.56
N LEU A 30 -33.91 -22.45 1.80
CA LEU A 30 -33.13 -22.72 3.02
C LEU A 30 -33.90 -22.37 4.29
N ARG A 31 -34.56 -21.21 4.34
CA ARG A 31 -35.38 -20.80 5.51
C ARG A 31 -36.53 -21.76 5.81
N ALA A 32 -37.09 -22.37 4.77
CA ALA A 32 -38.15 -23.38 4.86
C ALA A 32 -37.65 -24.80 5.22
N LEU A 33 -36.34 -25.02 5.34
CA LEU A 33 -35.81 -26.29 5.83
C LEU A 33 -35.97 -26.34 7.36
N GLU A 34 -36.76 -27.29 7.86
CA GLU A 34 -36.90 -27.53 9.30
C GLU A 34 -36.14 -28.77 9.77
N LYS A 35 -36.02 -29.78 8.90
CA LYS A 35 -35.37 -31.05 9.21
C LYS A 35 -34.62 -31.62 8.01
N PRO A 36 -33.57 -32.44 8.23
CA PRO A 36 -32.80 -33.04 7.16
C PRO A 36 -33.65 -34.08 6.42
N GLY A 37 -33.89 -33.86 5.14
CA GLY A 37 -34.62 -34.79 4.27
C GLY A 37 -33.94 -34.93 2.92
N LYS A 38 -33.79 -36.15 2.41
CA LYS A 38 -33.04 -36.40 1.15
C LYS A 38 -33.56 -35.56 -0.02
N LYS A 39 -34.89 -35.46 -0.16
CA LYS A 39 -35.54 -34.66 -1.20
C LYS A 39 -35.31 -33.15 -0.98
N THR A 40 -35.48 -32.66 0.24
CA THR A 40 -35.36 -31.23 0.55
C THR A 40 -33.92 -30.74 0.43
N ILE A 41 -32.95 -31.56 0.82
CA ILE A 41 -31.51 -31.28 0.65
C ILE A 41 -31.13 -31.27 -0.83
N ALA A 42 -31.63 -32.22 -1.62
CA ALA A 42 -31.36 -32.27 -3.06
C ALA A 42 -31.96 -31.06 -3.80
N GLU A 43 -33.19 -30.67 -3.46
CA GLU A 43 -33.82 -29.47 -4.01
C GLU A 43 -33.03 -28.20 -3.65
N ALA A 44 -32.63 -28.05 -2.38
CA ALA A 44 -31.83 -26.89 -1.97
C ALA A 44 -30.46 -26.85 -2.65
N ALA A 45 -29.78 -27.99 -2.81
CA ALA A 45 -28.52 -28.07 -3.54
C ALA A 45 -28.69 -27.78 -5.05
N THR A 46 -29.82 -28.15 -5.65
CA THR A 46 -30.13 -27.81 -7.04
C THR A 46 -30.31 -26.30 -7.20
N LEU A 47 -31.11 -25.67 -6.34
CA LEU A 47 -31.29 -24.22 -6.34
C LEU A 47 -29.99 -23.45 -6.07
N ALA A 48 -29.09 -23.99 -5.24
CA ALA A 48 -27.78 -23.41 -5.00
C ALA A 48 -26.91 -23.36 -6.28
N ARG A 49 -26.96 -24.42 -7.10
CA ARG A 49 -26.25 -24.47 -8.40
C ARG A 49 -26.86 -23.55 -9.43
N GLU A 50 -28.18 -23.36 -9.37
CA GLU A 50 -28.86 -22.43 -10.26
C GLU A 50 -28.47 -20.97 -9.99
N VAL A 51 -27.90 -20.63 -8.82
CA VAL A 51 -27.48 -19.24 -8.53
C VAL A 51 -26.52 -18.72 -9.59
N GLY A 52 -25.47 -19.48 -9.90
CA GLY A 52 -24.49 -19.14 -10.93
C GLY A 52 -23.25 -20.04 -10.87
N ASP A 53 -22.28 -19.74 -11.73
CA ASP A 53 -21.07 -20.56 -11.92
C ASP A 53 -19.76 -19.77 -11.69
N THR A 54 -19.84 -18.58 -11.11
CA THR A 54 -18.68 -17.75 -10.79
C THR A 54 -18.24 -17.94 -9.34
N LEU A 55 -16.99 -17.53 -9.02
CA LEU A 55 -16.48 -17.58 -7.65
C LEU A 55 -17.37 -16.81 -6.66
N LEU A 56 -17.88 -15.65 -7.09
CA LEU A 56 -18.78 -14.81 -6.29
C LEU A 56 -20.10 -15.52 -5.97
N ASP A 57 -20.66 -16.25 -6.93
CA ASP A 57 -21.91 -17.02 -6.75
C ASP A 57 -21.73 -18.12 -5.71
N TYR A 58 -20.59 -18.83 -5.76
CA TYR A 58 -20.26 -19.83 -4.76
C TYR A 58 -20.09 -19.20 -3.38
N GLU A 59 -19.45 -18.04 -3.29
CA GLU A 59 -19.29 -17.29 -2.03
C GLU A 59 -20.63 -16.83 -1.44
N LEU A 60 -21.58 -16.39 -2.27
CA LEU A 60 -22.94 -16.06 -1.83
C LEU A 60 -23.65 -17.28 -1.23
N VAL A 61 -23.64 -18.41 -1.92
CA VAL A 61 -24.29 -19.65 -1.48
C VAL A 61 -23.67 -20.17 -0.18
N VAL A 62 -22.35 -20.29 -0.13
CA VAL A 62 -21.60 -20.76 1.05
C VAL A 62 -21.79 -19.79 2.22
N GLY A 63 -21.74 -18.47 1.96
CA GLY A 63 -21.98 -17.44 2.97
C GLY A 63 -23.39 -17.53 3.58
N ALA A 64 -24.43 -17.77 2.78
CA ALA A 64 -25.79 -17.97 3.27
C ALA A 64 -25.91 -19.21 4.17
N LEU A 65 -25.30 -20.32 3.75
CA LEU A 65 -25.27 -21.56 4.54
C LEU A 65 -24.57 -21.34 5.88
N PHE A 66 -23.38 -20.75 5.87
CA PHE A 66 -22.64 -20.48 7.12
C PHE A 66 -23.38 -19.50 8.03
N ARG A 67 -24.00 -18.45 7.49
CA ARG A 67 -24.83 -17.54 8.30
C ARG A 67 -25.93 -18.31 9.05
N HIS A 68 -26.62 -19.23 8.39
CA HIS A 68 -27.67 -20.02 9.01
C HIS A 68 -27.11 -21.07 9.98
N ILE A 69 -25.99 -21.72 9.65
CA ILE A 69 -25.27 -22.61 10.56
C ILE A 69 -24.87 -21.90 11.86
N LYS A 70 -24.39 -20.65 11.77
CA LYS A 70 -23.97 -19.87 12.95
C LYS A 70 -25.13 -19.44 13.85
N THR A 71 -26.36 -19.42 13.34
CA THR A 71 -27.52 -18.82 14.02
C THR A 71 -28.60 -19.83 14.39
N TRP A 72 -28.66 -20.97 13.72
CA TRP A 72 -29.63 -22.04 13.97
C TRP A 72 -29.01 -23.17 14.77
N THR A 73 -29.87 -23.97 15.42
CA THR A 73 -29.48 -25.12 16.23
C THR A 73 -30.31 -26.35 15.88
N GLY A 74 -29.89 -27.53 16.35
CA GLY A 74 -30.62 -28.79 16.20
C GLY A 74 -30.75 -29.28 14.76
N GLN A 75 -31.88 -29.93 14.44
CA GLN A 75 -32.15 -30.55 13.12
C GLN A 75 -32.09 -29.54 11.97
N LYS A 76 -32.47 -28.29 12.23
CA LYS A 76 -32.48 -27.21 11.24
C LYS A 76 -31.07 -26.79 10.85
N GLN A 77 -30.17 -26.71 11.83
CA GLN A 77 -28.74 -26.49 11.60
C GLN A 77 -28.11 -27.67 10.83
N LEU A 78 -28.41 -28.91 11.26
CA LEU A 78 -27.93 -30.12 10.60
C LEU A 78 -28.36 -30.20 9.12
N ALA A 79 -29.57 -29.74 8.79
CA ALA A 79 -30.03 -29.68 7.41
C ALA A 79 -29.14 -28.76 6.55
N CYS A 80 -28.72 -27.60 7.06
CA CYS A 80 -27.79 -26.71 6.37
C CYS A 80 -26.42 -27.36 6.18
N TRP A 81 -25.91 -28.07 7.19
CA TRP A 81 -24.68 -28.84 7.08
C TRP A 81 -24.75 -29.91 5.99
N TYR A 82 -25.87 -30.61 5.85
CA TYR A 82 -26.04 -31.60 4.78
C TYR A 82 -26.21 -30.99 3.39
N VAL A 83 -26.79 -29.79 3.27
CA VAL A 83 -26.82 -29.07 1.99
C VAL A 83 -25.39 -28.69 1.58
N LEU A 84 -24.61 -28.16 2.52
CA LEU A 84 -23.19 -27.84 2.29
C LEU A 84 -22.39 -29.11 1.92
N ASP A 85 -22.55 -30.19 2.67
CA ASP A 85 -21.89 -31.48 2.40
C ASP A 85 -22.18 -32.00 1.00
N LYS A 86 -23.45 -31.96 0.57
CA LYS A 86 -23.85 -32.40 -0.78
C LYS A 86 -23.18 -31.56 -1.86
N LEU A 87 -23.16 -30.24 -1.70
CA LEU A 87 -22.51 -29.33 -2.65
C LEU A 87 -21.00 -29.57 -2.72
N CYS A 88 -20.33 -29.67 -1.58
CA CYS A 88 -18.88 -29.88 -1.53
C CYS A 88 -18.44 -31.25 -2.06
N LYS A 89 -19.28 -32.29 -1.94
CA LYS A 89 -19.01 -33.63 -2.48
C LYS A 89 -19.18 -33.71 -3.99
N GLU A 90 -20.25 -33.11 -4.52
CA GLU A 90 -20.58 -33.18 -5.94
C GLU A 90 -19.76 -32.18 -6.77
N ASP A 91 -19.38 -31.04 -6.18
CA ASP A 91 -18.71 -29.92 -6.85
C ASP A 91 -17.52 -29.41 -6.01
N ARG A 92 -16.54 -30.29 -5.80
CA ARG A 92 -15.40 -30.07 -4.88
C ARG A 92 -14.51 -28.89 -5.26
N ASP A 93 -14.24 -28.72 -6.54
CA ASP A 93 -13.43 -27.64 -7.11
C ASP A 93 -14.11 -26.26 -6.99
N LYS A 94 -15.43 -26.24 -6.80
CA LYS A 94 -16.25 -25.04 -6.65
C LYS A 94 -16.59 -24.78 -5.19
N TYR A 95 -17.70 -25.34 -4.71
CA TYR A 95 -18.19 -25.12 -3.36
C TYR A 95 -17.24 -25.70 -2.30
N GLY A 96 -16.58 -26.82 -2.58
CA GLY A 96 -15.57 -27.38 -1.68
C GLY A 96 -14.37 -26.44 -1.50
N TYR A 97 -13.85 -25.90 -2.60
CA TYR A 97 -12.76 -24.91 -2.57
C TYR A 97 -13.16 -23.64 -1.80
N THR A 98 -14.34 -23.09 -2.10
CA THR A 98 -14.85 -21.87 -1.45
C THR A 98 -15.14 -22.08 0.04
N ALA A 99 -15.83 -23.17 0.39
CA ALA A 99 -16.10 -23.51 1.79
C ALA A 99 -14.82 -23.83 2.55
N GLY A 100 -13.82 -24.44 1.89
CA GLY A 100 -12.52 -24.77 2.48
C GLY A 100 -11.80 -23.59 3.12
N LYS A 101 -12.01 -22.37 2.61
CA LYS A 101 -11.45 -21.13 3.19
C LYS A 101 -11.94 -20.85 4.62
N TYR A 102 -13.14 -21.33 4.98
CA TYR A 102 -13.83 -20.98 6.24
C TYR A 102 -14.22 -22.19 7.09
N ILE A 103 -14.22 -23.40 6.51
CA ILE A 103 -14.78 -24.60 7.13
C ILE A 103 -14.09 -24.96 8.45
N LEU A 104 -12.80 -24.67 8.60
CA LEU A 104 -12.07 -24.92 9.83
C LEU A 104 -12.60 -24.07 10.99
N GLU A 105 -12.73 -22.76 10.77
CA GLU A 105 -13.23 -21.82 11.77
C GLU A 105 -14.69 -22.13 12.11
N VAL A 106 -15.54 -22.23 11.09
CA VAL A 106 -16.98 -22.45 11.32
C VAL A 106 -17.25 -23.85 11.88
N GLY A 107 -16.52 -24.87 11.42
CA GLY A 107 -16.68 -26.24 11.90
C GLY A 107 -16.23 -26.41 13.35
N ARG A 108 -15.13 -25.76 13.76
CA ARG A 108 -14.62 -25.78 15.13
C ARG A 108 -15.64 -25.19 16.12
N ASP A 109 -16.26 -24.07 15.75
CA ASP A 109 -17.08 -23.29 16.68
C ASP A 109 -18.56 -23.68 16.67
N TYR A 110 -19.07 -24.19 15.54
CA TYR A 110 -20.51 -24.34 15.33
C TYR A 110 -21.00 -25.76 15.05
N ILE A 111 -20.13 -26.78 15.07
CA ILE A 111 -20.58 -28.18 15.11
C ILE A 111 -20.83 -28.57 16.57
N PRO A 112 -22.08 -28.81 16.99
CA PRO A 112 -22.41 -29.08 18.38
C PRO A 112 -22.23 -30.58 18.70
N TYR A 113 -20.98 -30.99 18.95
CA TYR A 113 -20.67 -32.36 19.36
C TYR A 113 -21.25 -32.74 20.72
N GLU A 114 -21.59 -31.74 21.52
CA GLU A 114 -22.24 -31.87 22.82
C GLU A 114 -23.71 -32.28 22.75
N ASP A 115 -24.34 -32.25 21.57
CA ASP A 115 -25.74 -32.66 21.39
C ASP A 115 -25.88 -34.20 21.46
N GLY A 116 -26.49 -34.71 22.53
CA GLY A 116 -26.62 -36.15 22.77
C GLY A 116 -27.42 -36.93 21.71
N GLU A 117 -28.31 -36.27 20.94
CA GLU A 117 -29.09 -36.95 19.88
C GLU A 117 -28.47 -36.80 18.50
N LEU A 118 -27.76 -35.68 18.24
CA LEU A 118 -27.24 -35.33 16.92
C LEU A 118 -25.73 -35.53 16.76
N ALA A 119 -24.96 -35.68 17.85
CA ALA A 119 -23.50 -35.81 17.82
C ALA A 119 -23.03 -36.85 16.80
N GLY A 120 -23.59 -38.07 16.85
CA GLY A 120 -23.22 -39.14 15.92
C GLY A 120 -23.43 -38.78 14.44
N LYS A 121 -24.42 -37.94 14.13
CA LYS A 121 -24.66 -37.47 12.75
C LYS A 121 -23.61 -36.45 12.30
N TYR A 122 -23.15 -35.59 13.21
CA TYR A 122 -22.07 -34.64 12.94
C TYR A 122 -20.72 -35.36 12.84
N GLU A 123 -20.49 -36.40 13.63
CA GLU A 123 -19.29 -37.23 13.52
C GLU A 123 -19.22 -37.92 12.16
N SER A 124 -20.29 -38.60 11.74
CA SER A 124 -20.36 -39.19 10.40
C SER A 124 -20.25 -38.15 9.28
N LEU A 125 -20.71 -36.92 9.49
CA LEU A 125 -20.54 -35.83 8.53
C LEU A 125 -19.05 -35.51 8.32
N VAL A 126 -18.32 -35.29 9.42
CA VAL A 126 -16.90 -34.90 9.41
C VAL A 126 -16.00 -36.06 8.97
N GLU A 127 -16.35 -37.30 9.29
CA GLU A 127 -15.64 -38.49 8.79
C GLU A 127 -15.66 -38.56 7.25
N HIS A 128 -16.81 -38.27 6.62
CA HIS A 128 -16.90 -38.23 5.16
C HIS A 128 -16.09 -37.08 4.53
N TRP A 129 -15.76 -36.04 5.30
CA TRP A 129 -15.01 -34.89 4.82
C TRP A 129 -13.53 -35.14 4.62
N GLU A 130 -12.98 -36.27 5.10
CA GLU A 130 -11.61 -36.70 4.80
C GLU A 130 -11.32 -36.77 3.29
N ASN A 131 -12.35 -37.07 2.48
CA ASN A 131 -12.24 -37.13 1.03
C ASN A 131 -12.58 -35.81 0.31
N VAL A 132 -13.05 -34.81 1.05
CA VAL A 132 -13.53 -33.52 0.51
C VAL A 132 -12.52 -32.41 0.81
N PHE A 133 -12.11 -32.27 2.07
CA PHE A 133 -11.19 -31.23 2.54
C PHE A 133 -9.79 -31.79 2.82
N PRO A 134 -8.76 -30.94 2.89
CA PRO A 134 -7.41 -31.38 3.26
C PRO A 134 -7.38 -32.04 4.65
N ARG A 135 -6.54 -33.06 4.80
CA ARG A 135 -6.42 -33.83 6.06
C ARG A 135 -6.18 -32.96 7.30
N HIS A 136 -5.31 -31.97 7.21
CA HIS A 136 -5.00 -31.07 8.34
C HIS A 136 -6.23 -30.28 8.83
N VAL A 137 -7.20 -30.00 7.94
CA VAL A 137 -8.45 -29.33 8.31
C VAL A 137 -9.33 -30.29 9.12
N VAL A 138 -9.49 -31.52 8.64
CA VAL A 138 -10.32 -32.53 9.29
C VAL A 138 -9.73 -32.95 10.64
N ASP A 139 -8.40 -33.15 10.71
CA ASP A 139 -7.69 -33.45 11.95
C ASP A 139 -7.89 -32.33 13.00
N ALA A 140 -7.86 -31.06 12.57
CA ALA A 140 -8.10 -29.93 13.46
C ALA A 140 -9.56 -29.85 13.94
N LEU A 141 -10.54 -30.24 13.11
CA LEU A 141 -11.93 -30.38 13.55
C LEU A 141 -12.10 -31.50 14.59
N TRP A 142 -11.36 -32.60 14.48
CA TRP A 142 -11.35 -33.66 15.50
C TRP A 142 -10.69 -33.23 16.81
N ILE A 143 -9.64 -32.40 16.75
CA ILE A 143 -9.05 -31.79 17.94
C ILE A 143 -10.08 -30.86 18.60
N ALA A 144 -10.75 -30.01 17.82
CA ALA A 144 -11.81 -29.13 18.30
C ALA A 144 -12.95 -29.89 19.00
N LYS A 145 -13.37 -31.04 18.46
CA LYS A 145 -14.33 -31.92 19.15
C LYS A 145 -13.87 -32.29 20.55
N LYS A 146 -12.62 -32.73 20.70
CA LYS A 146 -12.05 -33.12 22.01
C LYS A 146 -12.05 -31.94 22.98
N GLU A 147 -11.62 -30.76 22.52
CA GLU A 147 -11.61 -29.54 23.32
C GLU A 147 -13.02 -29.17 23.81
N ARG A 148 -14.03 -29.24 22.93
CA ARG A 148 -15.42 -28.92 23.29
C ARG A 148 -16.01 -29.90 24.30
N LEU A 149 -15.84 -31.20 24.07
CA LEU A 149 -16.33 -32.22 24.99
C LEU A 149 -15.63 -32.09 26.35
N TRP A 150 -14.32 -31.84 26.36
CA TRP A 150 -13.57 -31.58 27.58
C TRP A 150 -14.10 -30.34 28.31
N ALA A 151 -14.41 -29.25 27.60
CA ALA A 151 -14.97 -28.03 28.16
C ALA A 151 -16.35 -28.24 28.82
N VAL A 152 -17.19 -29.10 28.24
CA VAL A 152 -18.49 -29.48 28.83
C VAL A 152 -18.30 -30.31 30.10
N GLU A 153 -17.31 -31.20 30.13
CA GLU A 153 -16.97 -32.03 31.29
C GLU A 153 -16.31 -31.21 32.42
N HIS A 154 -15.61 -30.13 32.10
CA HIS A 154 -14.80 -29.32 33.03
C HIS A 154 -15.19 -27.83 33.02
N PRO A 155 -16.46 -27.47 33.33
CA PRO A 155 -16.93 -26.09 33.22
C PRO A 155 -16.22 -25.12 34.17
N ASN A 156 -15.78 -25.62 35.35
CA ASN A 156 -15.06 -24.81 36.33
C ASN A 156 -13.64 -24.48 35.86
N ASP A 157 -12.96 -25.41 35.19
CA ASP A 157 -11.60 -25.20 34.68
C ASP A 157 -11.62 -24.23 33.50
N VAL A 158 -12.65 -24.32 32.64
CA VAL A 158 -12.89 -23.34 31.56
C VAL A 158 -13.18 -21.96 32.13
N ALA A 159 -14.01 -21.85 33.17
CA ALA A 159 -14.28 -20.58 33.83
C ALA A 159 -13.03 -19.99 34.50
N GLN A 160 -12.18 -20.84 35.11
CA GLN A 160 -10.90 -20.41 35.65
C GLN A 160 -9.91 -19.97 34.58
N GLN A 161 -9.85 -20.65 33.43
CA GLN A 161 -9.05 -20.21 32.30
C GLN A 161 -9.52 -18.86 31.76
N GLN A 162 -10.84 -18.67 31.63
CA GLN A 162 -11.42 -17.39 31.21
C GLN A 162 -11.10 -16.26 32.20
N LEU A 163 -11.22 -16.53 33.51
CA LEU A 163 -10.85 -15.58 34.56
C LEU A 163 -9.35 -15.25 34.54
N ALA A 164 -8.50 -16.26 34.39
CA ALA A 164 -7.05 -16.05 34.32
C ALA A 164 -6.64 -15.27 33.06
N GLU A 165 -7.30 -15.53 31.93
CA GLU A 165 -7.15 -14.78 30.69
C GLU A 165 -7.64 -13.33 30.86
N GLU A 166 -8.79 -13.11 31.52
CA GLU A 166 -9.28 -11.77 31.89
C GLU A 166 -8.34 -11.02 32.85
N GLU A 167 -7.73 -11.71 33.82
CA GLU A 167 -6.75 -11.15 34.75
C GLU A 167 -5.40 -10.83 34.08
N GLU A 168 -4.97 -11.65 33.12
CA GLU A 168 -3.82 -11.35 32.26
C GLU A 168 -4.12 -10.12 31.39
N TRP A 169 -5.31 -10.03 30.80
CA TRP A 169 -5.75 -8.88 30.02
C TRP A 169 -5.84 -7.60 30.86
N ALA A 170 -6.38 -7.67 32.07
CA ALA A 170 -6.43 -6.52 32.97
C ALA A 170 -5.02 -6.01 33.32
N ARG A 171 -4.06 -6.92 33.48
CA ARG A 171 -2.64 -6.56 33.69
C ARG A 171 -2.01 -5.91 32.47
N GLU A 172 -2.25 -6.45 31.28
CA GLU A 172 -1.78 -5.85 30.01
C GLU A 172 -2.42 -4.49 29.74
N GLU A 173 -3.71 -4.32 30.05
CA GLU A 173 -4.42 -3.05 29.91
C GLU A 173 -3.86 -1.98 30.84
N VAL A 174 -3.54 -2.33 32.09
CA VAL A 174 -2.86 -1.43 33.03
C VAL A 174 -1.43 -1.14 32.58
N ALA A 175 -0.68 -2.12 32.08
CA ALA A 175 0.68 -1.92 31.58
C ALA A 175 0.72 -1.01 30.34
N MET A 176 -0.28 -1.08 29.47
CA MET A 176 -0.40 -0.19 28.31
C MET A 176 -0.84 1.24 28.65
N GLN A 177 -1.31 1.50 29.87
CA GLN A 177 -1.71 2.85 30.28
C GLN A 177 -0.52 3.76 30.64
N ASP A 178 0.66 3.20 30.99
CA ASP A 178 1.70 3.98 31.66
C ASP A 178 2.99 4.26 30.87
N GLU A 179 3.36 3.53 29.82
CA GLU A 179 4.74 3.67 29.28
C GLU A 179 4.93 4.27 27.88
N ASP A 180 3.95 4.27 26.97
CA ASP A 180 4.15 4.88 25.65
C ASP A 180 2.86 5.52 25.17
N GLY A 181 2.93 6.80 24.79
CA GLY A 181 1.83 7.59 24.26
C GLY A 181 1.20 7.04 22.97
N LEU A 182 0.49 5.91 23.06
CA LEU A 182 -0.38 5.36 22.03
C LEU A 182 -1.66 6.19 21.80
N ASN A 183 -1.75 7.38 22.42
CA ASN A 183 -2.82 8.35 22.22
C ASN A 183 -2.73 9.12 20.88
N ASP A 184 -1.71 8.87 20.05
CA ASP A 184 -1.54 9.57 18.77
C ASP A 184 -2.22 8.87 17.57
N PHE A 185 -2.83 7.69 17.77
CA PHE A 185 -3.63 7.00 16.76
C PHE A 185 -5.13 7.08 17.05
N GLY A 186 -5.67 8.30 17.06
CA GLY A 186 -7.03 8.62 16.61
C GLY A 186 -8.20 7.79 17.14
N GLN A 187 -8.21 7.35 18.39
CA GLN A 187 -9.37 6.68 18.96
C GLN A 187 -10.64 7.56 18.83
N PRO A 188 -11.74 7.01 18.27
CA PRO A 188 -12.97 7.77 18.12
C PRO A 188 -13.61 8.04 19.49
N CYS A 189 -14.25 9.20 19.63
CA CYS A 189 -14.96 9.59 20.83
C CYS A 189 -16.13 8.62 21.06
N ILE A 190 -16.12 7.89 22.18
CA ILE A 190 -17.19 6.95 22.51
C ILE A 190 -18.53 7.68 22.70
N ASP A 191 -18.51 8.84 23.34
CA ASP A 191 -19.71 9.64 23.56
C ASP A 191 -20.32 10.11 22.23
N TYR A 192 -19.49 10.42 21.24
CA TYR A 192 -19.96 10.79 19.89
C TYR A 192 -20.56 9.58 19.17
N LEU A 193 -19.86 8.44 19.22
CA LEU A 193 -20.37 7.20 18.65
C LEU A 193 -21.66 6.72 19.33
N GLN A 194 -21.92 7.11 20.57
CA GLN A 194 -23.17 6.82 21.28
C GLN A 194 -24.21 7.95 21.18
N GLY A 195 -23.88 9.08 20.55
CA GLY A 195 -24.80 10.21 20.35
C GLY A 195 -24.99 11.12 21.58
N HIS A 196 -24.06 11.08 22.54
CA HIS A 196 -24.09 11.87 23.78
C HIS A 196 -23.00 12.96 23.85
N CYS A 197 -22.08 13.03 22.87
CA CYS A 197 -21.01 14.03 22.88
C CYS A 197 -21.56 15.44 22.68
N SER A 198 -21.26 16.34 23.63
CA SER A 198 -21.66 17.74 23.60
C SER A 198 -20.58 18.69 23.06
N TRP A 199 -19.37 18.19 22.80
CA TRP A 199 -18.22 19.00 22.38
C TRP A 199 -18.12 19.22 20.86
N GLY A 200 -18.86 18.46 20.05
CA GLY A 200 -18.85 18.58 18.58
C GLY A 200 -17.42 18.58 18.01
N ASP A 201 -17.13 19.48 17.06
CA ASP A 201 -15.81 19.60 16.41
C ASP A 201 -14.67 20.00 17.36
N SER A 202 -14.99 20.46 18.57
CA SER A 202 -13.99 20.82 19.59
C SER A 202 -13.60 19.64 20.49
N CYS A 203 -14.13 18.44 20.26
CA CYS A 203 -13.78 17.26 21.05
C CYS A 203 -12.30 16.89 20.87
N ARG A 204 -11.63 16.52 21.98
CA ARG A 204 -10.23 16.05 21.96
C ARG A 204 -10.08 14.75 21.15
N LEU A 205 -11.09 13.88 21.24
CA LEU A 205 -11.15 12.57 20.59
C LEU A 205 -11.71 12.69 19.17
N TYR A 206 -11.47 11.68 18.31
CA TYR A 206 -11.84 11.75 16.90
C TYR A 206 -13.35 11.53 16.68
N HIS A 207 -13.99 12.32 15.81
CA HIS A 207 -15.39 12.12 15.42
C HIS A 207 -15.45 11.59 13.97
N PRO A 208 -15.62 10.27 13.76
CA PRO A 208 -15.78 9.70 12.43
C PRO A 208 -17.07 10.23 11.75
N PRO A 209 -16.98 10.88 10.56
CA PRO A 209 -18.15 11.46 9.90
C PRO A 209 -19.25 10.43 9.64
N GLY A 210 -20.48 10.73 10.06
CA GLY A 210 -21.66 9.88 9.80
C GLY A 210 -21.82 8.68 10.74
N GLU A 211 -20.98 8.55 11.76
CA GLU A 211 -21.05 7.46 12.76
C GLU A 211 -21.58 7.90 14.13
N GLU A 212 -22.13 9.11 14.23
CA GLU A 212 -22.80 9.59 15.45
C GLU A 212 -23.95 8.67 15.85
N GLY A 213 -23.98 8.22 17.11
CA GLY A 213 -25.00 7.29 17.61
C GLY A 213 -24.98 5.89 16.98
N SER A 214 -23.91 5.53 16.26
CA SER A 214 -23.79 4.22 15.61
C SER A 214 -23.49 3.05 16.58
N LEU A 215 -23.04 3.36 17.81
CA LEU A 215 -22.79 2.41 18.89
C LEU A 215 -23.89 2.51 19.98
N PRO A 216 -24.45 1.37 20.42
CA PRO A 216 -25.33 1.29 21.59
C PRO A 216 -24.64 1.74 22.89
N ALA A 217 -25.44 2.17 23.86
CA ALA A 217 -24.97 2.64 25.17
C ALA A 217 -24.25 1.56 25.99
N GLU A 218 -24.49 0.27 25.71
CA GLU A 218 -23.82 -0.84 26.38
C GLU A 218 -22.38 -1.09 25.90
N CYS A 219 -21.93 -0.39 24.84
CA CYS A 219 -20.58 -0.52 24.30
C CYS A 219 -19.55 0.17 25.19
N ARG A 220 -18.40 -0.48 25.41
CA ARG A 220 -17.31 0.06 26.24
C ARG A 220 -16.32 0.86 25.40
N MET A 221 -15.46 1.63 26.07
CA MET A 221 -14.35 2.34 25.43
C MET A 221 -13.51 1.38 24.57
N GLY A 222 -13.32 1.77 23.30
CA GLY A 222 -12.54 1.02 22.32
C GLY A 222 -13.29 -0.10 21.59
N ASP A 223 -14.50 -0.48 22.04
CA ASP A 223 -15.39 -1.38 21.29
C ASP A 223 -15.66 -0.74 19.93
N TRP A 224 -15.69 -1.56 18.88
CA TRP A 224 -15.70 -1.05 17.52
C TRP A 224 -16.72 -1.77 16.65
N LYS A 225 -17.47 -1.00 15.89
CA LYS A 225 -18.40 -1.52 14.89
C LYS A 225 -17.63 -1.88 13.64
N CYS A 226 -17.83 -3.09 13.12
CA CYS A 226 -17.25 -3.47 11.85
C CYS A 226 -17.89 -2.66 10.72
N SER A 227 -17.07 -1.93 9.95
CA SER A 227 -17.52 -1.14 8.81
C SER A 227 -18.15 -1.97 7.68
N ALA A 228 -17.81 -3.27 7.58
CA ALA A 228 -18.30 -4.14 6.53
C ALA A 228 -19.59 -4.89 6.90
N CYS A 229 -19.65 -5.48 8.11
CA CYS A 229 -20.79 -6.33 8.49
C CYS A 229 -21.64 -5.74 9.63
N GLY A 230 -21.28 -4.57 10.16
CA GLY A 230 -22.03 -3.87 11.20
C GLY A 230 -21.96 -4.50 12.60
N VAL A 231 -21.30 -5.65 12.76
CA VAL A 231 -21.16 -6.34 14.05
C VAL A 231 -20.26 -5.54 14.98
N ILE A 232 -20.71 -5.35 16.22
CA ILE A 232 -19.95 -4.70 17.28
C ILE A 232 -18.97 -5.72 17.86
N ASN A 233 -17.69 -5.37 17.83
CA ASN A 233 -16.60 -6.20 18.31
C ASN A 233 -16.02 -5.57 19.57
N ARG A 234 -15.50 -6.43 20.45
CA ARG A 234 -14.79 -5.99 21.64
C ARG A 234 -13.48 -5.29 21.26
N HIS A 235 -13.08 -4.30 22.06
CA HIS A 235 -11.95 -3.42 21.77
C HIS A 235 -10.63 -4.12 21.41
N PHE A 236 -10.32 -5.26 22.04
CA PHE A 236 -9.10 -6.05 21.85
C PHE A 236 -9.11 -6.89 20.58
N ARG A 237 -10.29 -7.16 20.01
CA ARG A 237 -10.38 -7.94 18.78
C ARG A 237 -9.79 -7.12 17.64
N ARG A 238 -8.58 -7.49 17.20
CA ARG A 238 -7.96 -6.93 16.00
C ARG A 238 -8.77 -7.22 14.74
N ARG A 239 -9.63 -8.24 14.77
CA ARG A 239 -10.45 -8.71 13.66
C ARG A 239 -11.90 -8.89 14.05
N CYS A 240 -12.80 -8.65 13.11
CA CYS A 240 -14.23 -8.77 13.35
C CYS A 240 -14.58 -10.23 13.68
N SER A 241 -15.35 -10.42 14.75
CA SER A 241 -15.92 -11.71 15.17
C SER A 241 -16.75 -12.42 14.11
N ASN A 242 -17.30 -11.67 13.15
CA ASN A 242 -18.20 -12.21 12.14
C ASN A 242 -17.55 -12.33 10.75
N CYS A 243 -16.84 -11.29 10.31
CA CYS A 243 -16.27 -11.24 8.95
C CYS A 243 -14.73 -11.17 8.91
N VAL A 244 -14.05 -11.29 10.06
CA VAL A 244 -12.59 -11.39 10.21
C VAL A 244 -11.79 -10.18 9.70
N ARG A 245 -12.47 -9.15 9.17
CA ARG A 245 -11.85 -7.88 8.75
C ARG A 245 -11.22 -7.17 9.93
N GLU A 246 -10.10 -6.51 9.67
CA GLU A 246 -9.36 -5.83 10.71
C GLU A 246 -10.14 -4.65 11.30
N LYS A 247 -9.85 -4.35 12.57
CA LYS A 247 -10.37 -3.20 13.29
C LYS A 247 -10.08 -1.94 12.47
N PRO A 248 -11.09 -1.09 12.19
CA PRO A 248 -10.88 0.17 11.51
C PRO A 248 -9.81 0.98 12.25
N GLN A 249 -8.74 1.32 11.53
CA GLN A 249 -7.78 2.29 12.03
C GLN A 249 -8.34 3.67 11.79
N TYR A 250 -8.93 4.25 12.84
CA TYR A 250 -9.33 5.65 12.83
C TYR A 250 -8.05 6.51 12.88
N LYS A 251 -7.54 6.90 11.72
CA LYS A 251 -6.48 7.90 11.65
C LYS A 251 -7.14 9.28 11.76
N LYS A 252 -6.93 9.96 12.89
CA LYS A 252 -7.13 11.41 12.95
C LYS A 252 -6.23 11.98 11.87
N GLY A 253 -6.80 12.61 10.84
CA GLY A 253 -5.99 13.33 9.86
C GLY A 253 -5.04 14.24 10.62
N ARG A 254 -3.73 14.07 10.43
CA ARG A 254 -2.71 14.88 11.12
C ARG A 254 -3.07 16.34 10.86
N VAL A 255 -3.42 17.08 11.90
CA VAL A 255 -3.54 18.54 11.77
C VAL A 255 -2.12 19.00 11.48
N PRO A 256 -1.84 19.54 10.27
CA PRO A 256 -0.49 19.91 9.92
C PRO A 256 -0.01 20.96 10.93
N SER A 257 1.19 20.76 11.49
CA SER A 257 1.82 21.73 12.38
C SER A 257 1.95 23.08 11.66
N ALA A 258 2.22 24.16 12.39
CA ALA A 258 2.48 25.45 11.75
C ALA A 258 3.63 25.35 10.73
N GLU A 259 4.62 24.51 11.01
CA GLU A 259 5.75 24.21 10.14
C GLU A 259 5.34 23.36 8.94
N ASP A 260 4.50 22.33 9.12
CA ASP A 260 3.97 21.54 7.99
C ASP A 260 3.09 22.40 7.08
N LYS A 261 2.28 23.32 7.63
CA LYS A 261 1.50 24.27 6.83
C LYS A 261 2.40 25.21 6.04
N LEU A 262 3.56 25.57 6.59
CA LEU A 262 4.55 26.39 5.90
C LEU A 262 5.23 25.59 4.78
N LEU A 263 5.64 24.35 5.06
CA LEU A 263 6.28 23.45 4.09
C LEU A 263 5.33 22.96 2.99
N CYS A 264 4.03 22.85 3.30
CA CYS A 264 2.98 22.52 2.33
C CYS A 264 2.35 23.76 1.70
N SER A 265 2.73 24.97 2.11
CA SER A 265 2.29 26.18 1.42
C SER A 265 2.98 26.24 0.05
N PRO A 266 2.22 26.47 -1.04
CA PRO A 266 2.81 26.51 -2.37
C PRO A 266 3.84 27.62 -2.45
N ASP A 267 5.02 27.31 -2.99
CA ASP A 267 6.11 28.27 -3.17
C ASP A 267 5.58 29.51 -3.95
N PRO A 268 5.78 30.73 -3.45
CA PRO A 268 5.38 31.95 -4.14
C PRO A 268 5.92 32.05 -5.58
N ALA A 269 7.12 31.54 -5.86
CA ALA A 269 7.71 31.52 -7.19
C ALA A 269 6.96 30.55 -8.13
N VAL A 270 6.61 29.36 -7.63
CA VAL A 270 5.78 28.38 -8.36
C VAL A 270 4.38 28.94 -8.60
N THR A 271 3.82 29.63 -7.61
CA THR A 271 2.52 30.27 -7.70
C THR A 271 2.51 31.38 -8.75
N ALA A 272 3.55 32.21 -8.79
CA ALA A 272 3.73 33.24 -9.82
C ALA A 272 3.93 32.64 -11.21
N ALA A 273 4.67 31.52 -11.32
CA ALA A 273 4.84 30.78 -12.56
C ALA A 273 3.50 30.23 -13.08
N PHE A 274 2.68 29.63 -12.21
CA PHE A 274 1.35 29.15 -12.59
C PHE A 274 0.42 30.27 -13.00
N GLN A 275 0.43 31.40 -12.30
CA GLN A 275 -0.39 32.55 -12.68
C GLN A 275 0.05 33.15 -14.02
N ARG A 276 1.34 33.17 -14.33
CA ARG A 276 1.85 33.54 -15.67
C ARG A 276 1.45 32.53 -16.74
N GLN A 277 1.49 31.23 -16.43
CA GLN A 277 1.22 30.16 -17.39
C GLN A 277 -0.27 30.00 -17.71
N PHE A 278 -1.12 30.03 -16.69
CA PHE A 278 -2.55 29.73 -16.81
C PHE A 278 -3.43 30.99 -16.73
N GLY A 279 -2.89 32.13 -16.32
CA GLY A 279 -3.63 33.38 -16.12
C GLY A 279 -4.45 33.41 -14.82
N TYR A 280 -4.33 32.39 -13.97
CA TYR A 280 -4.98 32.31 -12.66
C TYR A 280 -4.17 31.40 -11.72
N ASN A 281 -4.37 31.53 -10.41
CA ASN A 281 -3.77 30.64 -9.43
C ASN A 281 -4.67 29.41 -9.17
N PRO A 282 -4.25 28.17 -9.52
CA PRO A 282 -5.06 26.98 -9.30
C PRO A 282 -5.27 26.63 -7.82
N TYR A 283 -4.42 27.13 -6.92
CA TYR A 283 -4.56 26.95 -5.47
C TYR A 283 -5.54 27.92 -4.82
N VAL A 284 -6.07 28.90 -5.57
CA VAL A 284 -7.11 29.82 -5.12
C VAL A 284 -8.42 29.44 -5.81
N PRO A 285 -9.34 28.71 -5.14
CA PRO A 285 -10.55 28.20 -5.77
C PRO A 285 -11.43 29.27 -6.42
N ALA A 286 -11.44 30.48 -5.85
CA ALA A 286 -12.19 31.61 -6.40
C ALA A 286 -11.65 32.08 -7.76
N GLU A 287 -10.33 32.16 -7.93
CA GLU A 287 -9.71 32.52 -9.20
C GLU A 287 -9.90 31.44 -10.26
N ALA A 288 -9.73 30.16 -9.88
CA ALA A 288 -10.00 29.04 -10.76
C ALA A 288 -11.46 29.05 -11.25
N THR A 289 -12.40 29.25 -10.33
CA THR A 289 -13.84 29.36 -10.67
C THR A 289 -14.11 30.53 -11.61
N ALA A 290 -13.51 31.70 -11.36
CA ALA A 290 -13.65 32.87 -12.22
C ALA A 290 -13.09 32.63 -13.63
N HIS A 291 -11.91 32.00 -13.73
CA HIS A 291 -11.30 31.63 -15.00
C HIS A 291 -12.16 30.67 -15.82
N PHE A 292 -12.65 29.59 -15.19
CA PHE A 292 -13.50 28.63 -15.88
C PHE A 292 -14.88 29.20 -16.23
N LYS A 293 -15.42 30.11 -15.41
CA LYS A 293 -16.62 30.89 -15.79
C LYS A 293 -16.36 31.71 -17.04
N LEU A 294 -15.28 32.49 -17.10
CA LEU A 294 -14.89 33.23 -18.32
C LEU A 294 -14.82 32.35 -19.57
N ARG A 295 -14.42 31.08 -19.43
CA ARG A 295 -14.32 30.14 -20.55
C ARG A 295 -15.63 29.42 -20.91
N LEU A 296 -16.42 29.06 -19.90
CA LEU A 296 -17.55 28.13 -20.04
C LEU A 296 -18.92 28.81 -19.87
N GLU A 297 -18.95 30.04 -19.38
CA GLU A 297 -20.17 30.82 -19.21
C GLU A 297 -20.78 31.14 -20.57
N GLY A 298 -22.01 30.68 -20.79
CA GLY A 298 -22.71 30.80 -22.07
C GLY A 298 -22.40 29.72 -23.10
N VAL A 299 -21.53 28.75 -22.80
CA VAL A 299 -21.24 27.61 -23.68
C VAL A 299 -22.17 26.44 -23.35
N SER A 300 -22.90 25.94 -24.34
CA SER A 300 -23.75 24.76 -24.15
C SER A 300 -22.93 23.47 -24.03
N ALA A 301 -23.49 22.44 -23.39
CA ALA A 301 -22.81 21.15 -23.21
C ALA A 301 -22.53 20.42 -24.54
N ASP A 302 -23.30 20.71 -25.59
CA ASP A 302 -23.12 20.13 -26.92
C ASP A 302 -21.98 20.85 -27.67
N GLU A 303 -21.93 22.19 -27.64
CA GLU A 303 -20.83 22.97 -28.20
C GLU A 303 -19.48 22.62 -27.55
N TYR A 304 -19.47 22.42 -26.23
CA TYR A 304 -18.27 21.97 -25.51
C TYR A 304 -17.81 20.58 -25.99
N ARG A 305 -18.73 19.63 -26.17
CA ARG A 305 -18.41 18.27 -26.62
C ARG A 305 -17.89 18.26 -28.06
N GLU A 306 -18.48 19.07 -28.94
CA GLU A 306 -18.01 19.24 -30.32
C GLU A 306 -16.61 19.84 -30.38
N GLU A 307 -16.33 20.89 -29.59
CA GLU A 307 -14.99 21.48 -29.50
C GLU A 307 -13.96 20.48 -28.95
N ARG A 308 -14.32 19.68 -27.93
CA ARG A 308 -13.44 18.63 -27.37
C ARG A 308 -13.16 17.52 -28.37
N ALA A 309 -14.16 17.07 -29.12
CA ALA A 309 -13.98 16.06 -30.17
C ALA A 309 -13.06 16.58 -31.29
N ALA A 310 -13.25 17.83 -31.73
CA ALA A 310 -12.39 18.50 -32.69
C ALA A 310 -10.94 18.60 -32.19
N ALA A 311 -10.74 19.04 -30.94
CA ALA A 311 -9.42 19.13 -30.32
C ALA A 311 -8.72 17.77 -30.19
N TYR A 312 -9.44 16.71 -29.78
CA TYR A 312 -8.89 15.36 -29.67
C TYR A 312 -8.40 14.85 -31.04
N ARG A 313 -9.20 15.05 -32.08
CA ARG A 313 -8.88 14.60 -33.43
C ARG A 313 -7.65 15.29 -34.01
N VAL A 314 -7.56 16.62 -33.90
CA VAL A 314 -6.47 17.38 -34.55
C VAL A 314 -5.21 17.53 -33.71
N ARG A 315 -5.32 17.59 -32.38
CA ARG A 315 -4.16 17.80 -31.49
C ARG A 315 -3.60 16.51 -30.91
N ILE A 316 -4.47 15.62 -30.42
CA ILE A 316 -4.03 14.37 -29.77
C ILE A 316 -3.74 13.31 -30.82
N LEU A 317 -4.66 13.11 -31.77
CA LEU A 317 -4.47 12.15 -32.85
C LEU A 317 -3.71 12.72 -34.06
N GLY A 318 -3.34 14.00 -34.04
CA GLY A 318 -2.53 14.65 -35.08
C GLY A 318 -3.18 14.69 -36.48
N LYS A 319 -4.50 14.52 -36.60
CA LYS A 319 -5.17 14.44 -37.91
C LYS A 319 -5.32 15.82 -38.55
N ALA A 320 -5.39 15.86 -39.88
CA ALA A 320 -5.64 17.10 -40.60
C ALA A 320 -7.03 17.67 -40.26
N PRO A 321 -7.15 18.99 -40.05
CA PRO A 321 -8.43 19.63 -39.74
C PRO A 321 -9.36 19.59 -40.96
N THR A 322 -10.62 19.29 -40.73
CA THR A 322 -11.66 19.09 -41.75
C THR A 322 -12.79 20.12 -41.69
N ASN A 323 -12.91 20.86 -40.59
CA ASN A 323 -13.93 21.87 -40.38
C ASN A 323 -13.33 23.13 -39.70
N PRO A 324 -14.03 24.28 -39.72
CA PRO A 324 -13.52 25.53 -39.16
C PRO A 324 -13.20 25.43 -37.65
N THR A 325 -13.97 24.64 -36.90
CA THR A 325 -13.75 24.40 -35.47
C THR A 325 -12.42 23.67 -35.24
N GLU A 326 -12.11 22.65 -36.04
CA GLU A 326 -10.85 21.91 -36.02
C GLU A 326 -9.66 22.77 -36.44
N VAL A 327 -9.83 23.68 -37.41
CA VAL A 327 -8.81 24.66 -37.79
C VAL A 327 -8.52 25.60 -36.62
N ARG A 328 -9.58 26.13 -36.00
CA ARG A 328 -9.47 26.98 -34.80
C ARG A 328 -8.80 26.22 -33.66
N CYS A 329 -9.25 25.01 -33.35
CA CYS A 329 -8.63 24.16 -32.35
C CYS A 329 -7.16 23.90 -32.67
N LYS A 330 -6.78 23.57 -33.90
CA LYS A 330 -5.35 23.38 -34.24
C LYS A 330 -4.51 24.64 -34.03
N ALA A 331 -5.08 25.82 -34.27
CA ALA A 331 -4.40 27.11 -34.10
C ALA A 331 -4.38 27.63 -32.65
N THR A 332 -5.37 27.29 -31.83
CA THR A 332 -5.42 27.76 -30.43
C THR A 332 -4.38 27.04 -29.58
N LYS A 333 -3.32 27.75 -29.19
CA LYS A 333 -2.37 27.29 -28.16
C LYS A 333 -3.06 27.39 -26.79
N HIS A 334 -3.44 26.26 -26.20
CA HIS A 334 -3.99 26.24 -24.83
C HIS A 334 -2.94 26.06 -23.75
N PHE A 335 -1.77 25.58 -24.13
CA PHE A 335 -0.55 25.71 -23.37
C PHE A 335 0.26 26.78 -24.10
N PRO A 336 0.76 27.83 -23.43
CA PRO A 336 1.88 28.54 -24.02
C PRO A 336 2.92 27.46 -24.37
N ASP A 337 3.52 27.55 -25.56
CA ASP A 337 4.81 26.88 -25.75
C ASP A 337 5.62 27.29 -24.53
N ILE A 338 6.09 26.30 -23.79
CA ILE A 338 6.89 26.53 -22.59
C ILE A 338 8.22 27.09 -23.12
N ASP A 339 8.22 28.38 -23.44
CA ASP A 339 9.39 29.24 -23.38
C ASP A 339 9.56 29.57 -21.89
N MET A 340 9.69 28.51 -21.08
CA MET A 340 10.60 28.64 -19.96
C MET A 340 11.93 28.74 -20.67
N GLU A 341 12.47 29.96 -20.70
CA GLU A 341 13.89 30.17 -20.94
C GLU A 341 14.60 28.98 -20.29
N PRO A 342 15.43 28.22 -21.02
CA PRO A 342 16.02 27.02 -20.49
C PRO A 342 16.64 27.41 -19.15
N ASP A 343 16.15 26.75 -18.10
CA ASP A 343 16.76 26.78 -16.77
C ASP A 343 18.27 26.71 -17.00
N GLU A 344 19.07 27.55 -16.35
CA GLU A 344 20.54 27.59 -16.55
C GLU A 344 21.23 26.21 -16.33
N ASP A 345 20.45 25.23 -15.89
CA ASP A 345 20.74 23.83 -15.65
C ASP A 345 20.57 22.87 -16.86
N PHE A 346 20.14 23.32 -18.05
CA PHE A 346 20.02 22.47 -19.25
C PHE A 346 20.81 23.02 -20.45
N GLU A 347 21.73 22.22 -20.98
CA GLU A 347 22.42 22.53 -22.25
C GLU A 347 21.70 21.82 -23.41
N VAL A 348 21.39 22.59 -24.45
CA VAL A 348 20.85 22.05 -25.70
C VAL A 348 22.04 21.65 -26.58
N GLY A 349 22.18 20.35 -26.85
CA GLY A 349 23.20 19.85 -27.77
C GLY A 349 22.98 20.37 -29.19
N ALA A 350 24.03 20.37 -30.01
CA ALA A 350 23.96 20.80 -31.42
C ALA A 350 22.99 19.94 -32.27
N ASP A 351 22.55 18.80 -31.74
CA ASP A 351 21.55 17.89 -32.31
C ASP A 351 20.11 18.19 -31.88
N GLY A 352 19.90 19.23 -31.06
CA GLY A 352 18.59 19.63 -30.57
C GLY A 352 18.02 18.71 -29.48
N LEU A 353 18.83 17.78 -28.95
CA LEU A 353 18.44 16.96 -27.81
C LEU A 353 18.75 17.69 -26.51
N VAL A 354 17.75 17.72 -25.62
CA VAL A 354 17.87 18.31 -24.28
C VAL A 354 18.49 17.28 -23.35
N ALA A 355 19.73 17.49 -22.95
CA ALA A 355 20.38 16.69 -21.92
C ALA A 355 20.20 17.38 -20.57
N LYS A 356 19.62 16.67 -19.59
CA LYS A 356 19.63 17.10 -18.20
C LYS A 356 21.09 17.20 -17.76
N ARG A 357 21.60 18.37 -17.32
CA ARG A 357 22.85 18.36 -16.54
C ARG A 357 22.61 17.39 -15.41
N GLN A 358 23.45 16.37 -15.28
CA GLN A 358 23.43 15.50 -14.11
C GLN A 358 23.67 16.40 -12.89
N ARG A 359 22.60 16.91 -12.26
CA ARG A 359 22.62 17.32 -10.86
C ARG A 359 22.75 16.02 -10.07
N THR A 360 23.98 15.54 -9.97
CA THR A 360 24.41 14.82 -8.78
C THR A 360 24.29 15.82 -7.65
N GLU A 361 23.30 15.63 -6.77
CA GLU A 361 23.33 16.31 -5.46
C GLU A 361 24.73 16.05 -4.89
N SER A 362 25.51 17.13 -4.77
CA SER A 362 26.87 17.04 -4.25
C SER A 362 26.80 16.37 -2.89
N LEU A 363 27.47 15.23 -2.74
CA LEU A 363 27.50 14.48 -1.47
C LEU A 363 28.33 15.20 -0.39
N VAL A 364 28.86 16.38 -0.72
CA VAL A 364 29.64 17.25 0.14
C VAL A 364 28.86 18.56 0.39
N PRO A 365 28.83 19.07 1.64
CA PRO A 365 28.14 20.31 1.99
C PRO A 365 28.53 21.50 1.12
N ALA A 366 27.57 22.40 0.89
CA ALA A 366 27.81 23.65 0.19
C ALA A 366 28.96 24.45 0.86
N ASN A 367 29.82 25.06 0.04
CA ASN A 367 31.02 25.83 0.43
C ASN A 367 32.23 25.01 0.94
N THR A 368 32.24 23.69 0.76
CA THR A 368 33.45 22.90 1.06
C THR A 368 34.53 23.20 0.03
N SER A 369 35.77 23.47 0.47
CA SER A 369 36.92 23.70 -0.42
C SER A 369 37.24 22.46 -1.24
N ALA A 370 37.86 22.62 -2.43
CA ALA A 370 38.15 21.49 -3.30
C ALA A 370 39.02 20.43 -2.61
N ASN A 371 40.02 20.84 -1.82
CA ASN A 371 40.92 19.94 -1.10
C ASN A 371 40.20 19.12 -0.03
N SER A 372 39.28 19.75 0.71
CA SER A 372 38.45 19.07 1.69
C SER A 372 37.45 18.13 1.01
N ALA A 373 36.89 18.51 -0.14
CA ALA A 373 35.99 17.66 -0.91
C ALA A 373 36.73 16.42 -1.45
N ILE A 374 37.94 16.57 -2.00
CA ILE A 374 38.79 15.46 -2.45
C ILE A 374 39.01 14.45 -1.32
N ALA A 375 39.39 14.93 -0.14
CA ALA A 375 39.63 14.08 1.02
C ALA A 375 38.37 13.34 1.49
N LEU A 376 37.21 14.03 1.53
CA LEU A 376 35.93 13.43 1.92
C LEU A 376 35.49 12.35 0.94
N PHE A 377 35.58 12.61 -0.37
CA PHE A 377 35.21 11.63 -1.39
C PHE A 377 36.14 10.42 -1.38
N ALA A 378 37.45 10.65 -1.27
CA ALA A 378 38.42 9.56 -1.18
C ALA A 378 38.20 8.69 0.07
N GLN A 379 37.91 9.32 1.22
CA GLN A 379 37.55 8.61 2.45
C GLN A 379 36.25 7.79 2.28
N LEU A 380 35.21 8.36 1.67
CA LEU A 380 33.95 7.66 1.42
C LEU A 380 34.13 6.45 0.49
N VAL A 381 35.00 6.55 -0.52
CA VAL A 381 35.35 5.42 -1.39
C VAL A 381 36.02 4.31 -0.58
N MET A 382 36.93 4.67 0.33
CA MET A 382 37.61 3.71 1.21
C MET A 382 36.66 3.03 2.20
N GLU A 383 35.71 3.77 2.77
CA GLU A 383 34.75 3.25 3.77
C GLU A 383 33.64 2.39 3.16
N ARG A 384 33.07 2.80 2.01
CA ARG A 384 31.98 2.07 1.36
C ARG A 384 32.47 0.89 0.54
N GLY A 385 33.71 0.95 0.05
CA GLY A 385 34.30 -0.06 -0.82
C GLY A 385 33.73 -0.06 -2.24
N ILE A 386 34.48 -0.58 -3.20
CA ILE A 386 34.21 -0.42 -4.65
C ILE A 386 32.89 -1.06 -5.14
N LEU A 387 32.30 -1.97 -4.37
CA LEU A 387 31.04 -2.63 -4.73
C LEU A 387 29.80 -1.80 -4.39
N ASP A 388 29.95 -0.69 -3.67
CA ASP A 388 28.82 0.16 -3.30
C ASP A 388 28.25 0.90 -4.54
N PRO A 389 26.90 0.94 -4.69
CA PRO A 389 26.25 1.51 -5.87
C PRO A 389 26.48 3.02 -6.06
N THR A 390 26.94 3.73 -5.03
CA THR A 390 27.24 5.17 -5.08
C THR A 390 28.67 5.48 -5.52
N VAL A 391 29.56 4.48 -5.56
CA VAL A 391 30.98 4.65 -5.94
C VAL A 391 31.18 5.24 -7.34
N PRO A 392 30.40 4.90 -8.38
CA PRO A 392 30.53 5.55 -9.69
C PRO A 392 30.31 7.07 -9.61
N GLN A 393 29.36 7.52 -8.78
CA GLN A 393 29.12 8.93 -8.53
C GLN A 393 30.28 9.56 -7.75
N LEU A 394 30.77 8.90 -6.70
CA LEU A 394 31.90 9.37 -5.88
C LEU A 394 33.15 9.60 -6.75
N PHE A 395 33.50 8.67 -7.63
CA PHE A 395 34.65 8.83 -8.54
C PHE A 395 34.43 9.95 -9.58
N SER A 396 33.21 10.12 -10.09
CA SER A 396 32.88 11.22 -11.00
C SER A 396 33.12 12.58 -10.35
N GLU A 397 32.58 12.78 -9.15
CA GLU A 397 32.72 14.01 -8.37
C GLU A 397 34.16 14.24 -7.90
N LEU A 398 34.85 13.18 -7.47
CA LEU A 398 36.27 13.23 -7.10
C LEU A 398 37.13 13.74 -8.25
N SER A 399 36.93 13.24 -9.48
CA SER A 399 37.67 13.72 -10.65
C SER A 399 37.44 15.21 -10.92
N ARG A 400 36.20 15.70 -10.69
CA ARG A 400 35.84 17.10 -10.89
C ARG A 400 36.59 18.00 -9.91
N TYR A 401 36.62 17.63 -8.64
CA TYR A 401 37.33 18.40 -7.62
C TYR A 401 38.85 18.35 -7.77
N ILE A 402 39.42 17.22 -8.23
CA ILE A 402 40.86 17.13 -8.57
C ILE A 402 41.22 18.12 -9.69
N ARG A 403 40.42 18.18 -10.76
CA ARG A 403 40.63 19.15 -11.84
C ARG A 403 40.48 20.60 -11.37
N GLN A 404 39.55 20.85 -10.46
CA GLN A 404 39.34 22.17 -9.87
C GLN A 404 40.54 22.59 -9.03
N ALA A 405 41.04 21.72 -8.14
CA ALA A 405 42.22 21.97 -7.33
C ALA A 405 43.47 22.19 -8.21
N ALA A 406 43.65 21.37 -9.25
CA ALA A 406 44.75 21.52 -10.19
C ALA A 406 44.73 22.82 -11.02
N GLY A 407 43.60 23.52 -11.08
CA GLY A 407 43.44 24.81 -11.75
C GLY A 407 43.71 26.02 -10.87
N ASP A 408 43.83 25.83 -9.55
CA ASP A 408 44.04 26.88 -8.56
C ASP A 408 45.32 26.60 -7.74
N PRO A 409 46.41 27.37 -7.95
CA PRO A 409 47.68 27.18 -7.23
C PRO A 409 47.57 27.32 -5.70
N THR A 410 46.47 27.85 -5.18
CA THR A 410 46.24 27.97 -3.74
C THR A 410 45.59 26.74 -3.12
N MET A 411 45.19 25.76 -3.95
CA MET A 411 44.48 24.55 -3.55
C MET A 411 45.38 23.31 -3.62
N GLU A 412 46.34 23.23 -2.68
CA GLU A 412 47.22 22.07 -2.49
C GLU A 412 46.72 21.12 -1.40
N LEU A 413 46.76 19.81 -1.67
CA LEU A 413 46.46 18.78 -0.67
C LEU A 413 47.54 18.75 0.41
N ASN A 414 47.14 18.59 1.67
CA ASN A 414 48.10 18.26 2.72
C ASN A 414 48.48 16.76 2.67
N GLU A 415 49.53 16.38 3.39
CA GLU A 415 50.08 15.01 3.41
C GLU A 415 49.01 13.94 3.68
N THR A 416 48.16 14.16 4.69
CA THR A 416 47.08 13.22 5.03
C THR A 416 46.02 13.12 3.92
N GLN A 417 45.65 14.25 3.30
CA GLN A 417 44.68 14.25 2.20
C GLN A 417 45.23 13.56 0.96
N ALA A 418 46.52 13.75 0.68
CA ALA A 418 47.23 13.09 -0.41
C ALA A 418 47.28 11.57 -0.22
N GLU A 419 47.58 11.09 1.00
CA GLU A 419 47.58 9.66 1.34
C GLU A 419 46.21 9.01 1.18
N VAL A 420 45.15 9.69 1.64
CA VAL A 420 43.76 9.19 1.53
C VAL A 420 43.33 9.14 0.06
N LEU A 421 43.66 10.17 -0.74
CA LEU A 421 43.42 10.17 -2.18
C LEU A 421 44.14 9.01 -2.87
N LEU A 422 45.43 8.82 -2.58
CA LEU A 422 46.22 7.76 -3.20
C LEU A 422 45.67 6.37 -2.85
N SER A 423 45.25 6.18 -1.60
CA SER A 423 44.62 4.94 -1.14
C SER A 423 43.32 4.64 -1.92
N ALA A 424 42.46 5.64 -2.11
CA ALA A 424 41.25 5.50 -2.90
C ALA A 424 41.53 5.18 -4.38
N CYS A 425 42.55 5.82 -4.96
CA CYS A 425 43.02 5.53 -6.32
C CYS A 425 43.55 4.09 -6.45
N MET A 426 44.37 3.62 -5.50
CA MET A 426 44.87 2.24 -5.47
C MET A 426 43.74 1.22 -5.35
N LEU A 427 42.73 1.51 -4.52
CA LEU A 427 41.56 0.66 -4.35
C LEU A 427 40.77 0.57 -5.66
N GLY A 428 40.51 1.71 -6.33
CA GLY A 428 39.87 1.75 -7.64
C GLY A 428 40.67 0.99 -8.72
N PHE A 429 41.98 1.22 -8.78
CA PHE A 429 42.89 0.56 -9.72
C PHE A 429 42.94 -0.96 -9.54
N THR A 430 42.99 -1.43 -8.29
CA THR A 430 42.95 -2.87 -7.96
C THR A 430 41.62 -3.47 -8.40
N ALA A 431 40.51 -2.77 -8.13
CA ALA A 431 39.18 -3.23 -8.50
C ALA A 431 38.95 -3.24 -10.02
N TRP A 432 39.57 -2.33 -10.77
CA TRP A 432 39.53 -2.37 -12.24
C TRP A 432 40.10 -3.68 -12.80
N ASN A 433 41.20 -4.20 -12.23
CA ASN A 433 41.78 -5.49 -12.63
C ASN A 433 40.95 -6.70 -12.16
N ALA A 434 40.29 -6.59 -11.00
CA ALA A 434 39.60 -7.71 -10.35
C ALA A 434 38.10 -7.82 -10.67
N ASN A 435 37.43 -6.72 -11.04
CA ASN A 435 35.98 -6.64 -11.13
C ASN A 435 35.50 -5.97 -12.43
N LYS A 436 34.82 -6.75 -13.29
CA LYS A 436 34.24 -6.29 -14.55
C LYS A 436 33.25 -5.12 -14.38
N GLY A 437 32.54 -5.05 -13.25
CA GLY A 437 31.60 -3.96 -12.95
C GLY A 437 32.28 -2.62 -12.63
N ALA A 438 33.53 -2.64 -12.17
CA ALA A 438 34.30 -1.44 -11.87
C ALA A 438 34.91 -0.79 -13.12
N VAL A 439 35.04 -1.56 -14.20
CA VAL A 439 35.76 -1.15 -15.41
C VAL A 439 35.25 0.17 -16.03
N PRO A 440 33.94 0.39 -16.22
CA PRO A 440 33.46 1.58 -16.93
C PRO A 440 33.76 2.89 -16.21
N PHE A 441 33.59 2.95 -14.88
CA PHE A 441 33.74 4.21 -14.15
C PHE A 441 35.18 4.47 -13.68
N VAL A 442 35.95 3.43 -13.32
CA VAL A 442 37.36 3.59 -12.93
C VAL A 442 38.20 4.08 -14.12
N ALA A 443 37.95 3.53 -15.32
CA ALA A 443 38.66 3.98 -16.52
C ALA A 443 38.36 5.44 -16.89
N VAL A 444 37.10 5.88 -16.71
CA VAL A 444 36.70 7.28 -16.92
C VAL A 444 37.37 8.20 -15.91
N PHE A 445 37.42 7.80 -14.63
CA PHE A 445 38.08 8.56 -13.57
C PHE A 445 39.57 8.81 -13.88
N PHE A 446 40.35 7.75 -14.12
CA PHE A 446 41.79 7.88 -14.35
C PHE A 446 42.13 8.68 -15.62
N LYS A 447 41.32 8.56 -16.68
CA LYS A 447 41.44 9.41 -17.88
C LYS A 447 41.20 10.89 -17.57
N ALA A 448 40.33 11.19 -16.62
CA ALA A 448 39.88 12.54 -16.33
C ALA A 448 40.73 13.29 -15.30
N ILE A 449 41.62 12.60 -14.57
CA ILE A 449 42.59 13.21 -13.63
C ILE A 449 44.01 13.30 -14.23
N ARG A 450 44.22 12.76 -15.42
CA ARG A 450 45.50 12.78 -16.09
C ARG A 450 45.98 14.19 -16.38
N HIS A 451 47.28 14.45 -16.23
CA HIS A 451 47.95 15.76 -16.36
C HIS A 451 47.63 16.77 -15.25
N HIS A 452 47.05 16.28 -14.15
CA HIS A 452 46.72 17.06 -12.96
C HIS A 452 47.45 16.55 -11.71
N GLU A 453 48.19 15.43 -11.80
CA GLU A 453 48.87 14.74 -10.69
C GLU A 453 49.86 15.66 -9.97
N ASP A 454 50.71 16.36 -10.72
CA ASP A 454 51.72 17.27 -10.17
C ASP A 454 51.15 18.61 -9.68
N LYS A 455 49.85 18.87 -9.92
CA LYS A 455 49.22 20.19 -9.70
C LYS A 455 48.37 20.26 -8.45
N ILE A 456 48.27 19.16 -7.70
CA ILE A 456 47.41 19.04 -6.51
C ILE A 456 48.22 18.89 -5.20
N GLY A 457 49.52 19.20 -5.22
CA GLY A 457 50.36 19.20 -4.01
C GLY A 457 50.79 17.82 -3.52
N LEU A 458 50.89 16.82 -4.41
CA LEU A 458 51.43 15.50 -4.08
C LEU A 458 52.95 15.54 -3.90
N SER A 459 53.49 14.63 -3.07
CA SER A 459 54.94 14.38 -3.06
C SER A 459 55.38 13.78 -4.42
N SER A 460 56.66 13.91 -4.78
CA SER A 460 57.16 13.37 -6.05
C SER A 460 56.88 11.87 -6.21
N GLU A 461 56.99 11.10 -5.13
CA GLU A 461 56.68 9.67 -5.13
C GLU A 461 55.18 9.39 -5.34
N GLN A 462 54.30 10.15 -4.68
CA GLN A 462 52.84 10.01 -4.82
C GLN A 462 52.38 10.41 -6.22
N ALA A 463 52.97 11.46 -6.79
CA ALA A 463 52.66 11.92 -8.15
C ALA A 463 53.07 10.89 -9.21
N GLU A 464 54.30 10.36 -9.13
CA GLU A 464 54.77 9.28 -10.02
C GLU A 464 53.88 8.04 -9.94
N GLN A 465 53.44 7.66 -8.74
CA GLN A 465 52.56 6.53 -8.54
C GLN A 465 51.16 6.76 -9.16
N LEU A 466 50.58 7.94 -8.97
CA LEU A 466 49.28 8.29 -9.55
C LEU A 466 49.36 8.38 -11.08
N GLU A 467 50.43 8.97 -11.62
CA GLU A 467 50.69 9.07 -13.05
C GLU A 467 50.85 7.69 -13.69
N SER A 468 51.58 6.78 -13.04
CA SER A 468 51.73 5.38 -13.47
C SER A 468 50.38 4.67 -13.59
N MET A 469 49.50 4.83 -12.59
CA MET A 469 48.13 4.28 -12.65
C MET A 469 47.31 4.91 -13.78
N ALA A 470 47.36 6.24 -13.95
CA ALA A 470 46.61 6.95 -14.98
C ALA A 470 47.06 6.56 -16.41
N ASN A 471 48.36 6.40 -16.63
CA ASN A 471 48.94 6.03 -17.93
C ASN A 471 48.55 4.61 -18.39
N MET A 472 48.17 3.71 -17.48
CA MET A 472 47.70 2.37 -17.86
C MET A 472 46.35 2.35 -18.60
N PHE A 473 45.57 3.43 -18.55
CA PHE A 473 44.27 3.53 -19.22
C PHE A 473 44.37 4.08 -20.67
N LEU A 474 45.57 4.06 -21.26
CA LEU A 474 45.87 4.47 -22.64
C LEU A 474 45.85 3.31 -23.66
N ALA A 475 45.84 2.06 -23.20
CA ALA A 475 45.89 0.86 -24.05
C ALA A 475 44.50 0.44 -24.56
#